data_AF-A0A329VGC8-F1
#
_entry.id   AF-A0A329VGC8-F1
#
_cell.length_a   1.000
_cell.length_b   1.000
_cell.length_c   1.000
_cell.angle_alpha   90.00
_cell.angle_beta   90.00
_cell.angle_gamma   90.00
#
_symmetry.space_group_name_H-M   'P 1'
#
loop_
_entity.id
_entity.type
_entity.pdbx_description
1 polymer ?
#
loop_
_entity_poly.entity_id
_entity_poly.type
_entity_poly.pdbx_seq_one_letter_code
_entity_poly.pdbx_strand_id
1 'polypeptide(L)'
;MNITHFNFSQRAIQSEREEKYETAAVLWNKVAEHARQQVNREWAEYRVELNLKRHSLQRRYEQWQADNKQRRKREREAKQFADALKIHIDKAEGL
;
A
#
# COMPACT_ATOMS: atom_id res chain seq x y z
N MET A 1 -5.38 -28.34 -21.37
CA MET A 1 -5.20 -27.06 -20.66
C MET A 1 -6.58 -26.47 -20.35
N ASN A 2 -6.86 -26.02 -19.13
CA ASN A 2 -8.13 -25.35 -18.82
C ASN A 2 -8.03 -23.89 -19.26
N ILE A 3 -8.76 -23.51 -20.32
CA ILE A 3 -8.71 -22.16 -20.94
C ILE A 3 -9.08 -21.08 -19.91
N THR A 4 -10.09 -21.35 -19.07
CA THR A 4 -10.53 -20.42 -18.03
C THR A 4 -9.46 -20.18 -16.98
N HIS A 5 -8.82 -21.24 -16.49
CA HIS A 5 -7.68 -21.15 -15.56
C HIS A 5 -6.54 -20.30 -16.14
N PHE A 6 -6.18 -20.55 -17.40
CA PHE A 6 -5.10 -19.82 -18.06
C PHE A 6 -5.42 -18.34 -18.22
N ASN A 7 -6.62 -18.01 -18.69
CA ASN A 7 -7.06 -16.62 -18.87
C ASN A 7 -7.05 -15.84 -17.55
N PHE A 8 -7.53 -16.45 -16.45
CA PHE A 8 -7.44 -15.82 -15.13
C PHE A 8 -6.00 -15.66 -14.65
N SER A 9 -5.14 -16.65 -14.89
CA SER A 9 -3.72 -16.58 -14.52
C SER A 9 -3.01 -15.42 -15.22
N GLN A 10 -3.21 -15.25 -16.53
CA GLN A 10 -2.61 -14.14 -17.27
C GLN A 10 -3.06 -12.77 -16.74
N ARG A 11 -4.36 -12.62 -16.46
CA ARG A 11 -4.91 -11.38 -15.89
C ARG A 11 -4.41 -11.12 -14.46
N ALA A 12 -4.25 -12.16 -13.65
CA ALA A 12 -3.72 -12.05 -12.31
C ALA A 12 -2.27 -11.55 -12.35
N ILE A 13 -1.43 -12.18 -13.19
CA ILE A 13 -0.03 -11.77 -13.40
C ILE A 13 0.07 -10.32 -13.89
N GLN A 14 -0.80 -9.91 -14.82
CA GLN A 14 -0.81 -8.53 -15.30
C GLN A 14 -1.19 -7.55 -14.17
N SER A 15 -2.18 -7.91 -13.36
CA SER A 15 -2.59 -7.08 -12.21
C SER A 15 -1.47 -6.94 -11.18
N GLU A 16 -0.65 -7.97 -10.96
CA GLU A 16 0.51 -7.90 -10.08
C GLU A 16 1.61 -6.98 -10.62
N ARG A 17 1.85 -7.00 -11.93
CA ARG A 17 2.81 -6.09 -12.60
C ARG A 17 2.37 -4.64 -12.51
N GLU A 18 1.06 -4.40 -12.52
CA GLU A 18 0.46 -3.08 -12.35
C GLU A 18 0.26 -2.70 -10.87
N GLU A 19 0.78 -3.51 -9.94
CA GLU A 19 0.64 -3.32 -8.49
C GLU A 19 -0.82 -3.26 -7.98
N LYS A 20 -1.77 -3.77 -8.78
CA LYS A 20 -3.19 -3.92 -8.42
C LYS A 20 -3.38 -5.21 -7.61
N TYR A 21 -2.72 -5.28 -6.47
CA TYR A 21 -2.60 -6.51 -5.69
C TYR A 21 -3.95 -7.06 -5.18
N GLU A 22 -4.90 -6.21 -4.80
CA GLU A 22 -6.24 -6.66 -4.41
C GLU A 22 -6.97 -7.37 -5.58
N THR A 23 -6.95 -6.76 -6.76
CA THR A 23 -7.49 -7.36 -7.99
C THR A 23 -6.76 -8.66 -8.34
N ALA A 24 -5.44 -8.70 -8.21
CA ALA A 24 -4.64 -9.91 -8.42
C ALA A 24 -5.07 -11.04 -7.49
N ALA A 25 -5.31 -10.76 -6.21
CA ALA A 25 -5.79 -11.75 -5.24
C ALA A 25 -7.14 -12.34 -5.66
N VAL A 26 -8.09 -11.49 -6.08
CA VAL A 26 -9.40 -11.95 -6.58
C VAL A 26 -9.25 -12.85 -7.81
N LEU A 27 -8.35 -12.50 -8.73
CA LEU A 27 -8.11 -13.30 -9.94
C LEU A 27 -7.43 -14.63 -9.61
N TRP A 28 -6.49 -14.68 -8.67
CA TRP A 28 -5.86 -15.92 -8.23
C TRP A 28 -6.85 -16.86 -7.51
N ASN A 29 -7.82 -16.34 -6.77
CA ASN A 29 -8.91 -17.16 -6.23
C ASN A 29 -9.68 -17.88 -7.37
N LYS A 30 -9.99 -17.16 -8.46
CA LYS A 30 -10.62 -17.79 -9.64
C LYS A 30 -9.72 -18.81 -10.32
N VAL A 31 -8.40 -18.62 -10.30
CA VAL A 31 -7.45 -19.62 -10.80
C VAL A 31 -7.54 -20.89 -9.96
N ALA A 32 -7.55 -20.76 -8.62
CA ALA A 32 -7.68 -21.88 -7.69
C ALA A 32 -8.99 -22.66 -7.91
N GLU A 33 -10.12 -21.96 -8.08
CA GLU A 33 -11.43 -22.55 -8.38
C GLU A 33 -11.44 -23.39 -9.68
N HIS A 34 -10.64 -23.01 -10.67
CA HIS A 34 -10.58 -23.68 -11.97
C HIS A 34 -9.36 -24.61 -12.12
N ALA A 35 -8.57 -24.80 -11.07
CA ALA A 35 -7.41 -25.68 -11.08
C ALA A 35 -7.83 -27.15 -11.04
N ARG A 36 -7.32 -27.92 -12.01
CA ARG A 36 -7.58 -29.37 -12.08
C ARG A 36 -6.65 -30.19 -11.19
N GLN A 37 -5.44 -29.68 -10.96
CA GLN A 37 -4.42 -30.35 -10.17
C GLN A 37 -4.29 -29.62 -8.83
N GLN A 38 -4.21 -30.39 -7.75
CA GLN A 38 -4.09 -29.87 -6.39
C GLN A 38 -2.91 -28.88 -6.25
N VAL A 39 -1.75 -29.21 -6.82
CA VAL A 39 -0.56 -28.33 -6.78
C VAL A 39 -0.81 -26.95 -7.40
N ASN A 40 -1.62 -26.86 -8.46
CA ASN A 40 -1.93 -25.58 -9.11
C ASN A 40 -2.93 -24.78 -8.28
N ARG A 41 -3.85 -25.48 -7.60
CA ARG A 41 -4.79 -24.85 -6.67
C ARG A 41 -4.04 -24.25 -5.48
N GLU A 42 -3.20 -25.04 -4.82
CA GLU A 42 -2.39 -24.60 -3.67
C GLU A 42 -1.47 -23.44 -4.04
N TRP A 43 -0.85 -23.50 -5.23
CA TRP A 43 -0.03 -22.41 -5.72
C TRP A 43 -0.85 -21.12 -5.92
N ALA A 44 -2.06 -21.22 -6.49
CA ALA A 44 -2.94 -20.08 -6.66
C ALA A 44 -3.43 -19.52 -5.30
N GLU A 45 -3.78 -20.38 -4.35
CA GLU A 45 -4.14 -19.99 -2.98
C GLU A 45 -2.99 -19.26 -2.28
N TYR A 46 -1.75 -19.73 -2.43
CA TYR A 46 -0.57 -19.01 -1.95
C TYR A 46 -0.43 -17.62 -2.59
N ARG A 47 -0.69 -17.50 -3.90
CA ARG A 47 -0.67 -16.20 -4.58
C ARG A 47 -1.74 -15.25 -4.06
N VAL A 48 -2.92 -15.75 -3.68
CA VAL A 48 -3.96 -14.95 -3.03
C VAL A 48 -3.42 -14.33 -1.75
N GLU A 49 -2.89 -15.15 -0.85
CA GLU A 49 -2.33 -14.66 0.42
C GLU A 49 -1.21 -13.64 0.23
N LEU A 50 -0.29 -13.92 -0.70
CA LEU A 50 0.83 -13.03 -1.00
C LEU A 50 0.32 -11.66 -1.46
N ASN A 51 -0.66 -11.63 -2.36
CA ASN A 51 -1.21 -10.39 -2.88
C ASN A 51 -2.00 -9.60 -1.83
N LEU A 52 -2.75 -10.27 -0.95
CA LEU A 52 -3.41 -9.61 0.19
C LEU A 52 -2.39 -8.97 1.14
N LYS A 53 -1.28 -9.65 1.43
CA LYS A 53 -0.18 -9.11 2.25
C LYS A 53 0.46 -7.89 1.59
N ARG A 54 0.72 -7.94 0.27
CA ARG A 54 1.25 -6.80 -0.50
C ARG A 54 0.30 -5.61 -0.50
N HIS A 55 -0.98 -5.85 -0.75
CA HIS A 55 -2.00 -4.79 -0.72
C HIS A 55 -2.09 -4.13 0.67
N SER A 56 -2.07 -4.92 1.75
CA SER A 56 -2.06 -4.40 3.13
C SER A 56 -0.81 -3.57 3.43
N LEU A 57 0.36 -4.04 2.98
CA LEU A 57 1.61 -3.29 3.14
C LEU A 57 1.57 -1.95 2.38
N GLN A 58 1.08 -1.96 1.13
CA GLN A 58 0.95 -0.76 0.32
C GLN A 58 0.05 0.29 0.97
N ARG A 59 -1.15 -0.11 1.43
CA ARG A 59 -2.06 0.81 2.14
C ARG A 59 -1.43 1.41 3.40
N ARG A 60 -0.71 0.60 4.19
CA ARG A 60 -0.01 1.12 5.38
C ARG A 60 1.09 2.10 5.02
N TYR A 61 1.79 1.86 3.92
CA TYR A 61 2.83 2.77 3.44
C TYR A 61 2.25 4.09 2.97
N GLU A 62 1.16 4.07 2.19
CA GLU A 62 0.44 5.26 1.74
C GLU A 62 -0.09 6.08 2.93
N GLN A 63 -0.69 5.42 3.92
CA GLN A 63 -1.14 6.06 5.15
C GLN A 63 0.03 6.71 5.91
N TRP A 64 1.12 5.97 6.09
CA TRP A 64 2.32 6.50 6.76
C TRP A 64 2.89 7.72 6.04
N GLN A 65 2.90 7.73 4.70
CA GLN A 65 3.35 8.89 3.94
C GLN A 65 2.46 10.12 4.19
N ALA A 66 1.14 9.94 4.21
CA ALA A 66 0.19 11.01 4.48
C ALA A 66 0.38 11.57 5.90
N ASP A 67 0.48 10.70 6.90
CA ASP A 67 0.67 11.08 8.30
C ASP A 67 2.01 11.78 8.50
N ASN A 68 3.08 11.26 7.90
CA ASN A 68 4.41 11.87 7.98
C ASN A 68 4.43 13.25 7.32
N LYS A 69 3.74 13.44 6.19
CA LYS A 69 3.61 14.76 5.54
C LYS A 69 2.89 15.76 6.46
N GLN A 70 1.80 15.34 7.11
CA GLN A 70 1.08 16.19 8.06
C GLN A 70 1.93 16.52 9.29
N ARG A 71 2.61 15.52 9.86
CA ARG A 71 3.51 15.71 11.01
C ARG A 71 4.60 16.73 10.70
N ARG A 72 5.29 16.58 9.56
CA ARG A 72 6.33 17.53 9.13
C ARG A 72 5.80 18.95 8.90
N LYS A 73 4.55 19.09 8.45
CA LYS A 73 3.90 20.41 8.32
C LYS A 73 3.71 21.05 9.70
N ARG A 74 3.14 20.31 10.66
CA ARG A 74 2.93 20.79 12.03
C ARG A 74 4.23 21.15 12.74
N GLU A 75 5.28 20.33 12.58
CA GLU A 75 6.60 20.61 13.14
C GLU A 75 7.19 21.92 12.60
N ARG A 76 7.01 22.20 11.31
CA ARG A 76 7.46 23.47 10.70
C ARG A 76 6.68 24.66 11.23
N GLU A 77 5.35 24.55 11.31
CA GLU A 77 4.49 25.61 11.83
C GLU A 77 4.80 25.91 13.30
N ALA A 78 4.97 24.87 14.12
CA ALA A 78 5.37 25.03 15.53
C ALA A 78 6.73 25.71 15.66
N LYS A 79 7.70 25.35 14.81
CA LYS A 79 9.02 26.02 14.80
C LYS A 79 8.90 27.49 14.43
N GLN A 80 8.17 27.82 13.36
CA GLN A 80 7.96 29.21 12.93
C GLN A 80 7.26 30.04 14.01
N PHE A 81 6.27 29.46 14.70
CA PHE A 81 5.59 30.12 15.80
C PHE A 81 6.52 30.37 16.99
N ALA A 82 7.34 29.37 17.37
CA ALA A 82 8.33 29.52 18.44
C ALA A 82 9.39 30.59 18.10
N ASP A 83 9.87 30.61 16.87
CA ASP A 83 10.83 31.61 16.40
C ASP A 83 10.22 33.03 16.44
N ALA A 84 8.96 33.18 16.00
CA ALA A 84 8.25 34.47 16.05
C ALA A 84 7.99 34.95 17.49
N LEU A 85 7.61 34.04 18.39
CA LEU A 85 7.45 34.35 19.81
C LEU A 85 8.76 34.81 20.43
N LYS A 86 9.87 34.12 20.14
CA LYS A 86 11.19 34.50 20.63
C LYS A 86 11.56 35.91 20.18
N ILE A 87 11.42 36.23 18.89
CA ILE A 87 11.67 37.58 18.36
C ILE A 87 10.82 38.63 19.06
N HIS A 88 9.55 38.32 19.37
CA HIS A 88 8.68 39.26 20.06
C HIS A 88 9.12 39.49 21.52
N ILE A 89 9.52 38.43 22.24
CA ILE A 89 10.01 38.53 23.62
C ILE A 89 11.31 39.32 23.66
N ASP A 90 12.29 39.00 22.80
CA ASP A 90 13.57 39.70 22.73
C ASP A 90 13.35 41.22 22.53
N LYS A 91 12.43 41.59 21.63
CA LYS A 91 12.03 43.00 21.40
C LYS A 91 11.32 43.65 22.59
N ALA A 92 10.51 42.89 23.32
CA ALA A 92 9.75 43.40 24.46
C ALA A 92 10.63 43.61 25.71
N GLU A 93 11.70 42.83 25.85
CA GLU A 93 12.65 42.91 26.97
C GLU A 93 13.79 43.92 26.74
N GLY A 94 13.87 44.55 25.56
CA GLY A 94 14.86 45.59 25.26
C GLY A 94 16.30 45.08 25.16
N LEU A 95 16.47 43.81 24.77
CA LEU A 95 17.73 43.21 24.32
C LEU A 95 17.87 43.32 22.79
#